data_AF-A0A7M2C1L2-F1
#
_entry.id   AF-A0A7M2C1L2-F1
#
_cell.length_a   1.000
_cell.length_b   1.000
_cell.length_c   1.000
_cell.angle_alpha   90.00
_cell.angle_beta   90.00
_cell.angle_gamma   90.00
#
_symmetry.space_group_name_H-M   'P 1'
#
loop_
_entity.id
_entity.type
_entity.pdbx_description
1 polymer ?
#
loop_
_entity_poly.entity_id
_entity_poly.type
_entity_poly.pdbx_seq_one_letter_code
_entity_poly.pdbx_strand_id
1 'polypeptide(L)'
;MPGMFIYGSCVSRDTKPYLGDDWTISDYVARQGMISAASPRAVLRGESALKSKFQNQCVRNDIRSTLFSAIEAATPKTDVFVLDLVDERLGVYDLGNGTYVTQTWELEESKLLQQQQTKPRLIPFASDEHYQLWTKAADVVLERIKATGRPLIVLSPEWSETADNGQEKLQYRGYFSSTWNKLYAPYFDHLRSRGCNVLSVGQDTVKAAAGHQWGLAPYHYVDAVYHRMRDAITAAVK
;
A
#
# COMPACT_ATOMS: atom_id res chain seq x y z
N MET A 1 -0.90 4.34 24.89
CA MET A 1 -1.03 3.29 23.85
C MET A 1 -0.35 3.81 22.62
N PRO A 2 0.69 3.13 22.09
CA PRO A 2 1.34 3.57 20.85
C PRO A 2 0.34 3.63 19.69
N GLY A 3 0.41 4.71 18.91
CA GLY A 3 -0.38 4.90 17.70
C GLY A 3 0.42 4.58 16.45
N MET A 4 -0.10 3.70 15.59
CA MET A 4 0.49 3.48 14.26
C MET A 4 -0.36 4.14 13.17
N PHE A 5 0.29 4.93 12.33
CA PHE A 5 -0.30 5.44 11.09
C PHE A 5 0.02 4.45 9.98
N ILE A 6 -1.01 3.93 9.32
CA ILE A 6 -0.82 2.95 8.24
C ILE A 6 -1.02 3.66 6.90
N TYR A 7 0.03 3.66 6.08
CA TYR A 7 -0.05 4.04 4.68
C TYR A 7 0.21 2.81 3.81
N GLY A 8 -0.83 2.17 3.30
CA GLY A 8 -0.66 0.90 2.58
C GLY A 8 -1.91 0.05 2.54
N SER A 9 -1.74 -1.26 2.41
CA SER A 9 -2.80 -2.20 2.10
C SER A 9 -3.29 -2.99 3.32
N CYS A 10 -4.05 -4.05 3.06
CA CYS A 10 -4.41 -5.03 4.08
C CYS A 10 -3.18 -5.74 4.67
N VAL A 11 -2.04 -5.79 3.98
CA VAL A 11 -0.82 -6.43 4.49
C VAL A 11 -0.35 -5.77 5.79
N SER A 12 -0.22 -4.45 5.81
CA SER A 12 0.12 -3.72 7.05
C SER A 12 -1.03 -3.78 8.06
N ARG A 13 -2.27 -3.52 7.61
CA ARG A 13 -3.44 -3.45 8.50
C ARG A 13 -3.71 -4.76 9.25
N ASP A 14 -3.52 -5.90 8.60
CA ASP A 14 -3.77 -7.22 9.19
C ASP A 14 -2.69 -7.62 10.21
N THR A 15 -1.64 -6.81 10.38
CA THR A 15 -0.70 -6.94 11.51
C THR A 15 -1.30 -6.43 12.83
N LYS A 16 -2.34 -5.57 12.80
CA LYS A 16 -2.91 -4.95 14.02
C LYS A 16 -3.34 -5.97 15.10
N PRO A 17 -4.04 -7.07 14.81
CA PRO A 17 -4.44 -8.03 15.83
C PRO A 17 -3.24 -8.62 16.60
N TYR A 18 -2.07 -8.71 15.96
CA TYR A 18 -0.86 -9.27 16.56
C TYR A 18 -0.13 -8.31 17.48
N LEU A 19 -0.37 -7.00 17.37
CA LEU A 19 0.17 -5.98 18.28
C LEU A 19 -0.59 -5.92 19.62
N GLY A 20 -1.76 -6.56 19.73
CA GLY A 20 -2.61 -6.53 20.92
C GLY A 20 -3.39 -5.22 21.07
N ASP A 21 -4.24 -5.15 22.09
CA ASP A 21 -5.17 -4.02 22.33
C ASP A 21 -4.47 -2.74 22.79
N ASP A 22 -3.22 -2.84 23.26
CA ASP A 22 -2.41 -1.71 23.72
C ASP A 22 -1.90 -0.79 22.59
N TRP A 23 -2.16 -1.17 21.34
CA TRP A 23 -1.86 -0.38 20.15
C TRP A 23 -3.13 0.20 19.54
N THR A 24 -3.01 1.39 18.98
CA THR A 24 -4.09 2.06 18.24
C THR A 24 -3.69 2.31 16.78
N ILE A 25 -4.66 2.33 15.87
CA ILE A 25 -4.46 2.85 14.52
C ILE A 25 -4.79 4.34 14.57
N SER A 26 -3.79 5.19 14.40
CA SER A 26 -3.98 6.63 14.40
C SER A 26 -4.72 7.09 13.15
N ASP A 27 -4.37 6.55 11.99
CA ASP A 27 -5.13 6.64 10.75
C ASP A 27 -4.76 5.49 9.81
N TYR A 28 -5.60 5.25 8.80
CA TYR A 28 -5.37 4.25 7.76
C TYR A 28 -5.67 4.81 6.38
N VAL A 29 -4.61 5.17 5.66
CA VAL A 29 -4.67 5.58 4.25
C VAL A 29 -4.45 4.34 3.38
N ALA A 30 -5.57 3.76 2.94
CA ALA A 30 -5.62 2.61 2.04
C ALA A 30 -5.87 3.03 0.59
N ARG A 31 -5.45 2.20 -0.36
CA ARG A 31 -5.83 2.31 -1.79
C ARG A 31 -5.41 3.62 -2.47
N GLN A 32 -4.40 4.29 -1.93
CA GLN A 32 -3.82 5.50 -2.47
C GLN A 32 -2.32 5.31 -2.66
N GLY A 33 -1.88 5.23 -3.90
CA GLY A 33 -0.46 5.12 -4.25
C GLY A 33 0.24 6.47 -4.15
N MET A 34 1.57 6.45 -4.09
CA MET A 34 2.38 7.65 -3.86
C MET A 34 2.19 8.69 -4.98
N ILE A 35 2.08 8.23 -6.23
CA ILE A 35 1.88 9.12 -7.38
C ILE A 35 0.59 9.95 -7.21
N SER A 36 -0.53 9.31 -6.84
CA SER A 36 -1.78 10.05 -6.63
C SER A 36 -1.69 10.97 -5.40
N ALA A 37 -1.12 10.47 -4.31
CA ALA A 37 -0.94 11.23 -3.07
C ALA A 37 -0.12 12.51 -3.24
N ALA A 38 0.95 12.47 -4.04
CA ALA A 38 1.83 13.60 -4.32
C ALA A 38 1.39 14.48 -5.50
N SER A 39 0.26 14.15 -6.14
CA SER A 39 -0.32 14.93 -7.24
C SER A 39 -1.42 15.89 -6.76
N PRO A 40 -1.79 16.91 -7.55
CA PRO A 40 -3.00 17.67 -7.29
C PRO A 40 -4.23 16.76 -7.30
N ARG A 41 -5.25 17.12 -6.49
CA ARG A 41 -6.51 16.38 -6.46
C ARG A 41 -7.08 16.17 -7.86
N ALA A 42 -7.50 14.94 -8.14
CA ALA A 42 -8.21 14.57 -9.34
C ALA A 42 -9.68 15.03 -9.29
N VAL A 43 -10.32 15.01 -10.47
CA VAL A 43 -11.76 15.16 -10.61
C VAL A 43 -12.28 14.06 -11.52
N LEU A 44 -13.09 13.17 -10.96
CA LEU A 44 -13.86 12.19 -11.71
C LEU A 44 -15.34 12.53 -11.62
N ARG A 45 -16.04 12.47 -12.75
CA ARG A 45 -17.49 12.67 -12.83
C ARG A 45 -18.24 11.38 -12.50
N GLY A 46 -19.47 11.52 -12.03
CA GLY A 46 -20.38 10.40 -11.83
C GLY A 46 -20.51 9.94 -10.39
N GLU A 47 -21.29 8.88 -10.21
CA GLU A 47 -21.55 8.26 -8.91
C GLU A 47 -20.94 6.87 -8.85
N SER A 48 -20.44 6.52 -7.67
CA SER A 48 -19.81 5.23 -7.44
C SER A 48 -20.85 4.13 -7.30
N ALA A 49 -20.67 3.03 -8.03
CA ALA A 49 -21.49 1.83 -7.91
C ALA A 49 -21.17 0.97 -6.66
N LEU A 50 -20.14 1.33 -5.90
CA LEU A 50 -19.73 0.59 -4.70
C LEU A 50 -20.81 0.68 -3.61
N LYS A 51 -21.13 -0.48 -3.00
CA LYS A 51 -22.05 -0.54 -1.85
C LYS A 51 -21.35 -0.28 -0.51
N SER A 52 -20.06 -0.60 -0.42
CA SER A 52 -19.30 -0.45 0.82
C SER A 52 -18.95 1.01 1.09
N LYS A 53 -19.28 1.51 2.29
CA LYS A 53 -18.87 2.84 2.74
C LYS A 53 -17.34 2.98 2.78
N PHE A 54 -16.64 1.93 3.21
CA PHE A 54 -15.18 1.94 3.28
C PHE A 54 -14.52 1.99 1.90
N GLN A 55 -15.00 1.18 0.94
CA GLN A 55 -14.44 1.20 -0.42
C GLN A 55 -14.70 2.56 -1.10
N ASN A 56 -15.90 3.13 -0.92
CA ASN A 56 -16.20 4.49 -1.40
C ASN A 56 -15.29 5.54 -0.75
N GLN A 57 -15.01 5.40 0.54
CA GLN A 57 -14.10 6.28 1.25
C GLN A 57 -12.68 6.23 0.67
N CYS A 58 -12.18 5.03 0.38
CA CYS A 58 -10.87 4.81 -0.23
C CYS A 58 -10.75 5.50 -1.58
N VAL A 59 -11.68 5.23 -2.50
CA VAL A 59 -11.70 5.86 -3.84
C VAL A 59 -11.78 7.38 -3.75
N ARG A 60 -12.62 7.90 -2.85
CA ARG A 60 -12.78 9.34 -2.65
C ARG A 60 -11.50 9.99 -2.08
N ASN A 61 -10.83 9.33 -1.16
CA ASN A 61 -9.57 9.80 -0.56
C ASN A 61 -8.45 9.81 -1.59
N ASP A 62 -8.40 8.79 -2.44
CA ASP A 62 -7.43 8.71 -3.52
C ASP A 62 -7.61 9.84 -4.53
N ILE A 63 -8.83 10.02 -5.07
CA ILE A 63 -9.19 11.14 -5.97
C ILE A 63 -8.84 12.50 -5.34
N ARG A 64 -8.93 12.63 -4.02
CA ARG A 64 -8.68 13.90 -3.32
C ARG A 64 -7.23 14.08 -2.83
N SER A 65 -6.34 13.13 -3.10
CA SER A 65 -4.93 13.18 -2.69
C SER A 65 -4.76 13.43 -1.18
N THR A 66 -5.55 12.74 -0.33
CA THR A 66 -5.71 13.08 1.09
C THR A 66 -4.56 12.66 2.01
N LEU A 67 -3.54 11.94 1.53
CA LEU A 67 -2.44 11.43 2.38
C LEU A 67 -1.85 12.52 3.27
N PHE A 68 -1.49 13.68 2.71
CA PHE A 68 -0.78 14.71 3.49
C PHE A 68 -1.64 15.37 4.56
N SER A 69 -2.93 15.59 4.30
CA SER A 69 -3.84 16.10 5.33
C SER A 69 -4.14 15.05 6.40
N ALA A 70 -4.17 13.76 6.04
CA ALA A 70 -4.28 12.67 7.01
C ALA A 70 -3.03 12.59 7.91
N ILE A 71 -1.82 12.70 7.34
CA ILE A 71 -0.56 12.75 8.10
C ILE A 71 -0.60 13.91 9.10
N GLU A 72 -0.94 15.12 8.65
CA GLU A 72 -1.00 16.30 9.51
C GLU A 72 -1.99 16.10 10.68
N ALA A 73 -3.21 15.65 10.38
CA ALA A 73 -4.25 15.46 11.39
C ALA A 73 -3.93 14.33 12.39
N ALA A 74 -3.23 13.29 11.94
CA ALA A 74 -2.93 12.12 12.77
C ALA A 74 -1.59 12.19 13.50
N THR A 75 -0.68 13.09 13.11
CA THR A 75 0.66 13.22 13.71
C THR A 75 0.65 13.31 15.25
N PRO A 76 -0.26 14.07 15.92
CA PRO A 76 -0.26 14.17 17.38
C PRO A 76 -0.50 12.86 18.12
N LYS A 77 -1.15 11.89 17.47
CA LYS A 77 -1.49 10.56 18.00
C LYS A 77 -0.71 9.43 17.32
N THR A 78 0.33 9.76 16.55
CA THR A 78 1.13 8.80 15.80
C THR A 78 2.52 8.69 16.42
N ASP A 79 2.90 7.47 16.79
CA ASP A 79 4.21 7.12 17.29
C ASP A 79 5.08 6.44 16.24
N VAL A 80 4.48 5.82 15.22
CA VAL A 80 5.19 5.21 14.08
C VAL A 80 4.35 5.24 12.80
N PHE A 81 5.00 5.48 11.67
CA PHE A 81 4.43 5.28 10.34
C PHE A 81 4.78 3.88 9.83
N VAL A 82 3.78 3.16 9.33
CA VAL A 82 3.91 1.83 8.74
C VAL A 82 3.52 1.91 7.27
N LEU A 83 4.45 1.55 6.39
CA LEU A 83 4.28 1.62 4.94
C LEU A 83 4.36 0.23 4.30
N ASP A 84 3.44 -0.11 3.40
CA ASP A 84 3.62 -1.19 2.42
C ASP A 84 3.22 -0.74 1.02
N LEU A 85 3.76 -1.40 -0.02
CA LEU A 85 3.58 -0.99 -1.42
C LEU A 85 2.57 -1.86 -2.19
N VAL A 86 1.80 -2.71 -1.52
CA VAL A 86 0.93 -3.66 -2.24
C VAL A 86 -0.18 -2.94 -3.02
N ASP A 87 -0.65 -1.78 -2.55
CA ASP A 87 -1.65 -0.98 -3.26
C ASP A 87 -1.13 -0.31 -4.54
N GLU A 88 0.20 -0.27 -4.76
CA GLU A 88 0.81 0.21 -6.02
C GLU A 88 0.68 -0.80 -7.17
N ARG A 89 0.40 -2.08 -6.87
CA ARG A 89 0.57 -3.24 -7.78
C ARG A 89 -0.17 -3.17 -9.11
N LEU A 90 -1.20 -2.31 -9.23
CA LEU A 90 -2.01 -2.21 -10.44
C LEU A 90 -1.70 -0.94 -11.26
N GLY A 91 -0.78 -0.11 -10.80
CA GLY A 91 -0.36 1.13 -11.45
C GLY A 91 -1.29 2.31 -11.14
N VAL A 92 -1.28 3.29 -12.03
CA VAL A 92 -1.99 4.56 -11.83
C VAL A 92 -2.62 5.03 -13.14
N TYR A 93 -3.79 5.65 -13.06
CA TYR A 93 -4.38 6.35 -14.20
C TYR A 93 -3.91 7.80 -14.24
N ASP A 94 -3.46 8.21 -15.42
CA ASP A 94 -3.23 9.61 -15.79
C ASP A 94 -4.56 10.21 -16.26
N LEU A 95 -5.02 11.22 -15.51
CA LEU A 95 -6.26 11.96 -15.78
C LEU A 95 -5.99 13.27 -16.53
N GLY A 96 -4.74 13.54 -16.91
CA GLY A 96 -4.30 14.77 -17.55
C GLY A 96 -3.88 15.85 -16.54
N ASN A 97 -3.14 16.84 -17.03
CA ASN A 97 -2.67 18.01 -16.26
C ASN A 97 -1.90 17.64 -14.97
N GLY A 98 -1.19 16.50 -14.99
CA GLY A 98 -0.42 16.01 -13.85
C GLY A 98 -1.27 15.51 -12.68
N THR A 99 -2.55 15.19 -12.91
CA THR A 99 -3.42 14.58 -11.88
C THR A 99 -3.53 13.08 -12.09
N TYR A 100 -3.54 12.34 -10.99
CA TYR A 100 -3.46 10.89 -11.01
C TYR A 100 -4.42 10.25 -10.01
N VAL A 101 -4.92 9.06 -10.35
CA VAL A 101 -5.71 8.21 -9.44
C VAL A 101 -5.16 6.79 -9.49
N THR A 102 -4.87 6.21 -8.33
CA THR A 102 -4.29 4.87 -8.22
C THR A 102 -5.28 3.83 -8.73
N GLN A 103 -4.79 2.93 -9.58
CA GLN A 103 -5.62 1.84 -10.05
C GLN A 103 -5.81 0.83 -8.91
N THR A 104 -7.07 0.58 -8.57
CA THR A 104 -7.45 -0.32 -7.48
C THR A 104 -8.67 -1.12 -7.90
N TRP A 105 -8.91 -2.25 -7.22
CA TRP A 105 -10.14 -3.00 -7.41
C TRP A 105 -11.37 -2.13 -7.10
N GLU A 106 -11.28 -1.31 -6.06
CA GLU A 106 -12.34 -0.39 -5.65
C GLU A 106 -12.62 0.66 -6.74
N LEU A 107 -11.60 1.23 -7.38
CA LEU A 107 -11.79 2.15 -8.50
C LEU A 107 -12.45 1.46 -9.70
N GLU A 108 -12.02 0.23 -10.04
CA GLU A 108 -12.60 -0.58 -11.11
C GLU A 108 -14.08 -0.93 -10.85
N GLU A 109 -14.41 -1.28 -9.61
CA GLU A 109 -15.77 -1.63 -9.19
C GLU A 109 -16.67 -0.42 -8.95
N SER A 110 -16.12 0.77 -8.71
CA SER A 110 -16.87 2.02 -8.64
C SER A 110 -17.55 2.42 -9.94
N LYS A 111 -17.08 1.88 -11.07
CA LYS A 111 -17.52 2.24 -12.42
C LYS A 111 -17.35 3.72 -12.78
N LEU A 112 -16.59 4.49 -11.98
CA LEU A 112 -16.36 5.92 -12.23
C LEU A 112 -15.56 6.16 -13.52
N LEU A 113 -14.55 5.34 -13.81
CA LEU A 113 -13.73 5.53 -15.02
C LEU A 113 -14.53 5.34 -16.32
N GLN A 114 -15.56 4.50 -16.32
CA GLN A 114 -16.43 4.30 -17.49
C GLN A 114 -17.41 5.46 -17.71
N GLN A 115 -17.57 6.34 -16.72
CA GLN A 115 -18.43 7.53 -16.77
C GLN A 115 -17.68 8.77 -17.28
N GLN A 116 -16.37 8.68 -17.54
CA GLN A 116 -15.61 9.81 -18.06
C GLN A 116 -15.77 9.93 -19.58
N GLN A 117 -15.80 11.18 -20.07
CA GLN A 117 -15.92 11.45 -21.52
C GLN A 117 -14.72 10.90 -22.31
N THR A 118 -13.54 10.94 -21.70
CA THR A 118 -12.31 10.40 -22.26
C THR A 118 -11.82 9.31 -21.35
N LYS A 119 -11.52 8.13 -21.92
CA LYS A 119 -10.93 7.02 -21.17
C LYS A 119 -9.54 7.42 -20.67
N PRO A 120 -9.29 7.41 -19.35
CA PRO A 120 -7.97 7.73 -18.83
C PRO A 120 -6.91 6.71 -19.26
N ARG A 121 -5.66 7.17 -19.38
CA ARG A 121 -4.52 6.33 -19.75
C ARG A 121 -3.99 5.63 -18.51
N LEU A 122 -3.93 4.30 -18.56
CA LEU A 122 -3.27 3.52 -17.51
C LEU A 122 -1.76 3.60 -17.72
N ILE A 123 -1.02 3.95 -16.67
CA ILE A 123 0.42 3.79 -16.55
C ILE A 123 0.65 2.52 -15.72
N PRO A 124 1.08 1.41 -16.34
CA PRO A 124 1.22 0.13 -15.64
C PRO A 124 2.29 0.18 -14.55
N PHE A 125 2.02 -0.48 -13.42
CA PHE A 125 3.03 -0.69 -12.38
C PHE A 125 4.32 -1.28 -12.96
N ALA A 126 5.46 -0.83 -12.44
CA ALA A 126 6.81 -1.26 -12.85
C ALA A 126 7.18 -0.99 -14.32
N SER A 127 6.38 -0.22 -15.06
CA SER A 127 6.88 0.45 -16.28
C SER A 127 7.89 1.54 -15.95
N ASP A 128 8.77 1.88 -16.89
CA ASP A 128 9.76 2.96 -16.70
C ASP A 128 9.09 4.29 -16.34
N GLU A 129 7.97 4.61 -17.01
CA GLU A 129 7.18 5.81 -16.72
C GLU A 129 6.62 5.79 -15.30
N HIS A 130 6.04 4.66 -14.87
CA HIS A 130 5.53 4.51 -13.51
C HIS A 130 6.64 4.69 -12.48
N TYR A 131 7.78 4.01 -12.68
CA TYR A 131 8.90 4.08 -11.74
C TYR A 131 9.47 5.51 -11.62
N GLN A 132 9.60 6.23 -12.74
CA GLN A 132 10.06 7.63 -12.74
C GLN A 132 9.10 8.58 -12.03
N LEU A 133 7.78 8.40 -12.22
CA LEU A 133 6.77 9.18 -11.49
C LEU A 133 6.77 8.81 -10.01
N TRP A 134 6.84 7.52 -9.71
CA TRP A 134 6.78 6.99 -8.36
C TRP A 134 7.98 7.43 -7.52
N THR A 135 9.21 7.37 -8.03
CA THR A 135 10.40 7.79 -7.27
C THR A 135 10.33 9.26 -6.85
N LYS A 136 9.86 10.15 -7.74
CA LYS A 136 9.63 11.56 -7.42
C LYS A 136 8.56 11.73 -6.34
N ALA A 137 7.45 11.01 -6.49
CA ALA A 137 6.36 11.05 -5.52
C ALA A 137 6.76 10.47 -4.16
N ALA A 138 7.51 9.39 -4.16
CA ALA A 138 8.06 8.75 -2.97
C ALA A 138 8.96 9.71 -2.21
N ASP A 139 9.86 10.43 -2.88
CA ASP A 139 10.71 11.42 -2.24
C ASP A 139 9.88 12.51 -1.53
N VAL A 140 8.79 12.99 -2.14
CA VAL A 140 7.87 13.95 -1.50
C VAL A 140 7.19 13.33 -0.27
N VAL A 141 6.66 12.10 -0.38
CA VAL A 141 5.99 11.41 0.73
C VAL A 141 6.96 11.17 1.89
N LEU A 142 8.17 10.72 1.61
CA LEU A 142 9.19 10.47 2.64
C LEU A 142 9.58 11.75 3.36
N GLU A 143 9.77 12.86 2.66
CA GLU A 143 10.05 14.15 3.30
C GLU A 143 8.88 14.63 4.16
N ARG A 144 7.62 14.40 3.73
CA ARG A 144 6.43 14.70 4.54
C ARG A 144 6.37 13.87 5.82
N ILE A 145 6.66 12.57 5.75
CA ILE A 145 6.69 11.70 6.93
C ILE A 145 7.85 12.11 7.85
N LYS A 146 9.04 12.33 7.29
CA LYS A 146 10.23 12.75 8.05
C LYS A 146 10.01 14.06 8.80
N ALA A 147 9.29 15.02 8.20
CA ALA A 147 8.95 16.29 8.84
C ALA A 147 8.08 16.15 10.10
N THR A 148 7.40 15.01 10.29
CA THR A 148 6.65 14.73 11.53
C THR A 148 7.55 14.40 12.73
N GLY A 149 8.83 14.08 12.49
CA GLY A 149 9.77 13.61 13.51
C GLY A 149 9.48 12.20 14.03
N ARG A 150 8.53 11.47 13.43
CA ARG A 150 8.18 10.10 13.83
C ARG A 150 8.92 9.06 12.99
N PRO A 151 9.26 7.89 13.56
CA PRO A 151 9.89 6.79 12.84
C PRO A 151 8.99 6.25 11.72
N LEU A 152 9.62 5.74 10.66
CA LEU A 152 8.99 5.04 9.54
C LEU A 152 9.56 3.63 9.44
N ILE A 153 8.68 2.63 9.41
CA ILE A 153 9.00 1.25 9.03
C ILE A 153 8.29 0.90 7.73
N VAL A 154 9.04 0.35 6.78
CA VAL A 154 8.52 -0.16 5.52
C VAL A 154 8.44 -1.68 5.61
N LEU A 155 7.24 -2.24 5.42
CA LEU A 155 7.00 -3.66 5.37
C LEU A 155 7.11 -4.13 3.92
N SER A 156 8.08 -5.00 3.67
CA SER A 156 8.36 -5.64 2.39
C SER A 156 8.32 -7.17 2.54
N PRO A 157 7.25 -7.77 3.08
CA PRO A 157 7.11 -9.22 3.00
C PRO A 157 7.06 -9.62 1.52
N GLU A 158 7.87 -10.61 1.16
CA GLU A 158 7.92 -11.09 -0.20
C GLU A 158 6.59 -11.71 -0.60
N TRP A 159 6.22 -11.58 -1.86
CA TRP A 159 5.10 -12.33 -2.43
C TRP A 159 5.44 -13.81 -2.32
N SER A 160 4.62 -14.54 -1.59
CA SER A 160 4.88 -15.93 -1.27
C SER A 160 4.77 -16.82 -2.50
N GLU A 161 5.76 -17.66 -2.74
CA GLU A 161 5.76 -18.64 -3.84
C GLU A 161 4.99 -19.92 -3.47
N THR A 162 4.80 -20.17 -2.16
CA THR A 162 4.12 -21.34 -1.63
C THR A 162 3.04 -20.99 -0.60
N ALA A 163 2.12 -21.90 -0.35
CA ALA A 163 1.16 -21.84 0.73
C ALA A 163 1.43 -22.89 1.81
N ASP A 164 0.86 -22.71 2.99
CA ASP A 164 0.95 -23.62 4.13
C ASP A 164 0.34 -25.01 3.89
N ASN A 165 -0.59 -25.13 2.94
CA ASN A 165 -1.16 -26.40 2.49
C ASN A 165 -0.31 -27.14 1.44
N GLY A 166 0.90 -26.64 1.12
CA GLY A 166 1.79 -27.24 0.13
C GLY A 166 1.53 -26.82 -1.32
N GLN A 167 0.55 -25.94 -1.58
CA GLN A 167 0.37 -25.38 -2.92
C GLN A 167 1.57 -24.51 -3.31
N GLU A 168 2.14 -24.76 -4.49
CA GLU A 168 3.30 -24.03 -5.01
C GLU A 168 2.91 -23.15 -6.20
N LYS A 169 3.88 -22.34 -6.66
CA LYS A 169 3.79 -21.52 -7.87
C LYS A 169 2.58 -20.59 -7.83
N LEU A 170 2.35 -19.96 -6.68
CA LEU A 170 1.26 -19.01 -6.51
C LEU A 170 1.38 -17.87 -7.53
N GLN A 171 0.23 -17.38 -7.96
CA GLN A 171 0.12 -16.36 -8.99
C GLN A 171 -0.86 -15.27 -8.58
N TYR A 172 -0.67 -14.10 -9.18
CA TYR A 172 -1.65 -13.03 -9.16
C TYR A 172 -1.70 -12.37 -10.53
N ARG A 173 -2.92 -12.21 -11.06
CA ARG A 173 -3.18 -11.66 -12.40
C ARG A 173 -2.30 -12.28 -13.51
N GLY A 174 -2.10 -13.59 -13.46
CA GLY A 174 -1.35 -14.36 -14.48
C GLY A 174 0.17 -14.34 -14.34
N TYR A 175 0.72 -13.67 -13.33
CA TYR A 175 2.16 -13.65 -13.04
C TYR A 175 2.48 -14.41 -11.76
N PHE A 176 3.60 -15.14 -11.76
CA PHE A 176 4.12 -15.81 -10.58
C PHE A 176 4.56 -14.80 -9.51
N SER A 177 4.49 -15.21 -8.24
CA SER A 177 4.98 -14.40 -7.12
C SER A 177 6.44 -13.97 -7.29
N SER A 178 7.30 -14.82 -7.85
CA SER A 178 8.70 -14.49 -8.16
C SER A 178 8.83 -13.32 -9.15
N THR A 179 7.90 -13.19 -10.10
CA THR A 179 7.83 -12.02 -11.00
C THR A 179 7.46 -10.78 -10.21
N TRP A 180 6.44 -10.84 -9.36
CA TRP A 180 6.05 -9.70 -8.51
C TRP A 180 7.20 -9.24 -7.62
N ASN A 181 7.91 -10.16 -6.97
CA ASN A 181 9.09 -9.85 -6.15
C ASN A 181 10.15 -9.08 -6.94
N LYS A 182 10.42 -9.47 -8.20
CA LYS A 182 11.35 -8.75 -9.08
C LYS A 182 10.84 -7.36 -9.46
N LEU A 183 9.54 -7.20 -9.73
CA LEU A 183 8.94 -5.90 -10.08
C LEU A 183 8.99 -4.92 -8.90
N TYR A 184 8.89 -5.42 -7.67
CA TYR A 184 8.96 -4.61 -6.45
C TYR A 184 10.38 -4.24 -6.03
N ALA A 185 11.40 -5.02 -6.40
CA ALA A 185 12.77 -4.82 -5.94
C ALA A 185 13.30 -3.38 -6.16
N PRO A 186 13.16 -2.75 -7.35
CA PRO A 186 13.62 -1.38 -7.56
C PRO A 186 12.92 -0.35 -6.65
N TYR A 187 11.65 -0.58 -6.31
CA TYR A 187 10.88 0.33 -5.46
C TYR A 187 11.39 0.29 -4.02
N PHE A 188 11.62 -0.92 -3.48
CA PHE A 188 12.20 -1.06 -2.15
C PHE A 188 13.66 -0.60 -2.08
N ASP A 189 14.44 -0.81 -3.15
CA ASP A 189 15.81 -0.31 -3.24
C ASP A 189 15.88 1.21 -3.23
N HIS A 190 14.93 1.89 -3.92
CA HIS A 190 14.78 3.35 -3.82
C HIS A 190 14.52 3.78 -2.37
N LEU A 191 13.57 3.15 -1.66
CA LEU A 191 13.29 3.47 -0.26
C LEU A 191 14.51 3.25 0.65
N ARG A 192 15.25 2.14 0.47
CA ARG A 192 16.51 1.88 1.19
C ARG A 192 17.56 2.96 0.91
N SER A 193 17.69 3.39 -0.34
CA SER A 193 18.64 4.45 -0.73
C SER A 193 18.32 5.81 -0.09
N ARG A 194 17.06 6.03 0.31
CA ARG A 194 16.60 7.19 1.07
C ARG A 194 16.70 7.01 2.60
N GLY A 195 17.30 5.92 3.06
CA GLY A 195 17.53 5.64 4.48
C GLY A 195 16.31 5.05 5.19
N CYS A 196 15.29 4.57 4.47
CA CYS A 196 14.16 3.90 5.11
C CYS A 196 14.58 2.56 5.71
N ASN A 197 14.05 2.25 6.89
CA ASN A 197 14.12 0.90 7.44
C ASN A 197 13.12 0.00 6.70
N VAL A 198 13.62 -0.94 5.90
CA VAL A 198 12.80 -1.84 5.08
C VAL A 198 12.92 -3.28 5.60
N LEU A 199 11.83 -3.79 6.17
CA LEU A 199 11.73 -5.17 6.66
C LEU A 199 11.40 -6.12 5.51
N SER A 200 12.34 -7.01 5.18
CA SER A 200 12.06 -8.24 4.43
C SER A 200 11.86 -9.41 5.39
N VAL A 201 10.99 -10.35 5.03
CA VAL A 201 10.69 -11.53 5.86
C VAL A 201 11.61 -12.70 5.49
N GLY A 202 11.95 -12.79 4.20
CA GLY A 202 12.75 -13.85 3.60
C GLY A 202 11.88 -14.98 3.05
N GLN A 203 12.23 -15.47 1.85
CA GLN A 203 11.47 -16.52 1.16
C GLN A 203 11.38 -17.84 1.93
N ASP A 204 12.36 -18.14 2.79
CA ASP A 204 12.34 -19.35 3.63
C ASP A 204 11.27 -19.30 4.74
N THR A 205 10.86 -18.08 5.11
CA THR A 205 9.87 -17.85 6.18
C THR A 205 8.50 -17.44 5.63
N VAL A 206 8.47 -16.75 4.49
CA VAL A 206 7.22 -16.26 3.93
C VAL A 206 6.39 -17.41 3.37
N LYS A 207 5.14 -17.52 3.84
CA LYS A 207 4.15 -18.46 3.33
C LYS A 207 2.79 -17.80 3.24
N ALA A 208 2.05 -18.11 2.19
CA ALA A 208 0.66 -17.72 2.09
C ALA A 208 -0.20 -18.65 2.97
N ALA A 209 -1.22 -18.10 3.61
CA ALA A 209 -2.21 -18.88 4.33
C ALA A 209 -3.33 -19.30 3.37
N ALA A 210 -3.48 -20.60 3.13
CA ALA A 210 -4.57 -21.12 2.31
C ALA A 210 -5.94 -20.80 2.91
N GLY A 211 -6.04 -20.77 4.24
CA GLY A 211 -7.24 -20.42 5.00
C GLY A 211 -7.38 -18.94 5.36
N HIS A 212 -6.65 -18.03 4.69
CA HIS A 212 -6.73 -16.61 5.03
C HIS A 212 -8.15 -16.03 4.89
N GLN A 213 -8.53 -15.11 5.76
CA GLN A 213 -9.88 -14.51 5.81
C GLN A 213 -10.32 -13.83 4.49
N TRP A 214 -9.35 -13.42 3.66
CA TRP A 214 -9.55 -12.78 2.36
C TRP A 214 -9.34 -13.76 1.18
N GLY A 215 -9.26 -15.06 1.46
CA GLY A 215 -8.92 -16.10 0.49
C GLY A 215 -7.42 -16.21 0.23
N LEU A 216 -7.02 -17.26 -0.49
CA LEU A 216 -5.61 -17.48 -0.83
C LEU A 216 -5.12 -16.44 -1.84
N ALA A 217 -4.08 -15.68 -1.46
CA ALA A 217 -3.30 -14.84 -2.35
C ALA A 217 -1.82 -14.84 -1.90
N PRO A 218 -0.86 -14.57 -2.80
CA PRO A 218 0.56 -14.54 -2.45
C PRO A 218 0.96 -13.55 -1.34
N TYR A 219 0.11 -12.56 -1.05
CA TYR A 219 0.30 -11.51 -0.05
C TYR A 219 -0.64 -11.66 1.16
N HIS A 220 -1.29 -12.81 1.30
CA HIS A 220 -2.12 -13.16 2.45
C HIS A 220 -1.40 -14.24 3.24
N TYR A 221 -0.74 -13.85 4.34
CA TYR A 221 0.30 -14.65 4.94
C TYR A 221 -0.18 -15.52 6.10
N VAL A 222 0.66 -16.47 6.51
CA VAL A 222 0.53 -17.15 7.79
C VAL A 222 0.93 -16.24 8.96
N ASP A 223 0.43 -16.55 10.16
CA ASP A 223 0.64 -15.80 11.41
C ASP A 223 2.12 -15.49 11.69
N ALA A 224 3.04 -16.42 11.37
CA ALA A 224 4.47 -16.24 11.56
C ALA A 224 5.03 -15.00 10.84
N VAL A 225 4.47 -14.66 9.67
CA VAL A 225 4.86 -13.46 8.91
C VAL A 225 4.36 -12.19 9.61
N TYR A 226 3.12 -12.19 10.09
CA TYR A 226 2.57 -11.07 10.86
C TYR A 226 3.30 -10.85 12.20
N HIS A 227 3.75 -11.92 12.86
CA HIS A 227 4.60 -11.80 14.04
C HIS A 227 5.93 -11.08 13.75
N ARG A 228 6.58 -11.38 12.61
CA ARG A 228 7.80 -10.65 12.22
C ARG A 228 7.53 -9.17 11.93
N MET A 229 6.43 -8.85 11.25
CA MET A 229 6.04 -7.47 11.00
C MET A 229 5.71 -6.73 12.31
N ARG A 230 4.98 -7.37 13.23
CA ARG A 230 4.72 -6.85 14.58
C ARG A 230 6.01 -6.51 15.33
N ASP A 231 6.99 -7.42 15.32
CA ASP A 231 8.25 -7.23 16.03
C ASP A 231 9.02 -6.03 15.48
N ALA A 232 9.05 -5.86 14.16
CA ALA A 232 9.66 -4.70 13.51
C ALA A 232 8.93 -3.38 13.83
N ILE A 233 7.60 -3.38 13.80
CA ILE A 233 6.79 -2.20 14.16
C ILE A 233 7.05 -1.82 15.62
N THR A 234 7.07 -2.79 16.52
CA THR A 234 7.31 -2.57 17.95
C THR A 234 8.73 -2.07 18.23
N ALA A 235 9.72 -2.57 17.49
CA ALA A 235 11.10 -2.12 17.60
C ALA A 235 11.29 -0.67 17.11
N ALA A 236 10.49 -0.22 16.14
CA ALA A 236 10.60 1.13 15.57
C ALA A 236 10.10 2.26 16.51
N VAL A 237 9.28 1.93 17.52
CA VAL A 237 8.78 2.91 18.51
C VAL A 237 9.73 3.10 19.70
N LYS A 238 10.71 2.20 19.88
CA LYS A 238 11.68 2.24 20.98
C LYS A 238 12.82 3.21 20.68
#